data_AF-A0A537W9D9-F1
#
_entry.id   AF-A0A537W9D9-F1
#
_cell.length_a   1.000
_cell.length_b   1.000
_cell.length_c   1.000
_cell.angle_alpha   90.00
_cell.angle_beta   90.00
_cell.angle_gamma   90.00
#
_symmetry.space_group_name_H-M   'P 1'
#
loop_
_entity.id
_entity.type
_entity.pdbx_description
1 polymer ?
#
loop_
_entity_poly.entity_id
_entity_poly.type
_entity_poly.pdbx_seq_one_letter_code
_entity_poly.pdbx_strand_id
1 'polypeptide(L)'
;MFDYVIVGAGSAGCVLAARLSEDPDVRVLLLEAGPPDTKENVHVPLGYLKLAGTDVDWDYHSAPERECYGRRIQLPRGKVLGGSSSVNAMVYIRGNRRDYDDWNVPGWSSADLMPYFIKAEDNERGASRWHGVGGPLPVSESRSRNVMASAFVDAGVQAGLARNDDFNGEVQDGVGLYQVTQRDGMRASAAVAYLHPAMERPNLTVLPYMLAERVLFEGVRAVGVQASQLGEPQQFMAEREVILCGGAYNSPQLLMLSGIGPAEHLTLREIEVLLDQPAVGENLSEHAATQLVWTTPEEASLLLALEPAALEEYEATRTGPFASNLAEAGGFARVGHDAPAPDVQFHLAPVHIVDEGMSDPEAHGVWVSPCLLTPRSRGSVRLASSDPTAKPIVRNEFYTAGDDMQRMIAALRLTLDICSQDAMRPYSAEPFNVPDGDSEQALRAHVARTTFAIYHPVGTCRMGEDADAVLDPQLRVRGLESLRVVDASVMPVVPRGNTNAPTIAIAERAADLIRHGRSLAEPFEAAAGASPDPQPTAA
;
A
#
# COMPACT_ATOMS: atom_id res chain seq x y z
N MET A 1 -23.49 -19.71 12.29
CA MET A 1 -23.22 -18.60 13.22
C MET A 1 -21.74 -18.62 13.53
N PHE A 2 -21.08 -17.46 13.47
CA PHE A 2 -19.65 -17.29 13.73
C PHE A 2 -19.47 -16.27 14.86
N ASP A 3 -18.35 -16.30 15.58
CA ASP A 3 -18.02 -15.24 16.53
C ASP A 3 -17.68 -13.95 15.78
N TYR A 4 -16.88 -14.08 14.73
CA TYR A 4 -16.44 -12.97 13.89
C TYR A 4 -16.71 -13.26 12.42
N VAL A 5 -17.22 -12.25 11.71
CA VAL A 5 -17.30 -12.24 10.24
C VAL A 5 -16.38 -11.13 9.73
N ILE A 6 -15.33 -11.52 9.03
CA ILE A 6 -14.33 -10.62 8.42
C ILE A 6 -14.63 -10.49 6.93
N VAL A 7 -14.71 -9.25 6.44
CA VAL A 7 -15.02 -8.94 5.04
C VAL A 7 -13.78 -8.42 4.32
N GLY A 8 -13.23 -9.22 3.41
CA GLY A 8 -12.04 -8.94 2.62
C GLY A 8 -10.83 -9.70 3.14
N ALA A 9 -10.27 -10.59 2.32
CA ALA A 9 -9.03 -11.33 2.61
C ALA A 9 -7.80 -10.57 2.08
N GLY A 10 -7.78 -9.24 2.28
CA GLY A 10 -6.59 -8.42 2.04
C GLY A 10 -5.54 -8.56 3.13
N SER A 11 -4.51 -7.70 3.12
CA SER A 11 -3.41 -7.76 4.09
C SER A 11 -3.88 -7.80 5.54
N ALA A 12 -4.81 -6.91 5.93
CA ALA A 12 -5.35 -6.89 7.28
C ALA A 12 -6.29 -8.06 7.59
N GLY A 13 -7.16 -8.44 6.64
CA GLY A 13 -8.10 -9.54 6.82
C GLY A 13 -7.42 -10.90 7.02
N CYS A 14 -6.34 -11.16 6.27
CA CYS A 14 -5.51 -12.36 6.46
C CYS A 14 -4.89 -12.41 7.86
N VAL A 15 -4.35 -11.29 8.35
CA VAL A 15 -3.77 -11.19 9.70
C VAL A 15 -4.83 -11.44 10.76
N LEU A 16 -5.99 -10.77 10.67
CA LEU A 16 -7.07 -10.92 11.65
C LEU A 16 -7.62 -12.34 11.66
N ALA A 17 -7.87 -12.94 10.49
CA ALA A 17 -8.34 -14.32 10.40
C ALA A 17 -7.35 -15.29 11.07
N ALA A 18 -6.05 -15.10 10.81
CA ALA A 18 -5.00 -15.90 11.43
C ALA A 18 -4.91 -15.68 12.95
N ARG A 19 -4.94 -14.44 13.43
CA ARG A 19 -4.78 -14.14 14.87
C ARG A 19 -6.01 -14.48 15.70
N LEU A 20 -7.21 -14.22 15.20
CA LEU A 20 -8.45 -14.51 15.94
C LEU A 20 -8.73 -16.02 16.01
N SER A 21 -8.36 -16.79 14.98
CA SER A 21 -8.54 -18.25 14.97
C SER A 21 -7.49 -19.02 15.77
N GLU A 22 -6.49 -18.35 16.36
CA GLU A 22 -5.54 -18.99 17.31
C GLU A 22 -6.24 -19.51 18.56
N ASP A 23 -7.37 -18.89 18.95
CA ASP A 23 -8.24 -19.40 20.00
C ASP A 23 -9.19 -20.47 19.42
N PRO A 24 -9.06 -21.75 19.80
CA PRO A 24 -9.87 -22.83 19.25
C PRO A 24 -11.37 -22.71 19.57
N ASP A 25 -11.74 -21.90 20.57
CA ASP A 25 -13.13 -21.66 20.96
C ASP A 25 -13.79 -20.53 20.14
N VAL A 26 -13.03 -19.85 19.29
CA VAL A 26 -13.51 -18.74 18.44
C VAL A 26 -13.71 -19.21 17.01
N ARG A 27 -14.94 -19.08 16.48
CA ARG A 27 -15.26 -19.39 15.07
C ARG A 27 -15.15 -18.14 14.22
N VAL A 28 -14.28 -18.18 13.21
CA VAL A 28 -14.03 -17.06 12.31
C VAL A 28 -14.48 -17.39 10.89
N LEU A 29 -15.24 -16.49 10.28
CA LEU A 29 -15.52 -16.51 8.85
C LEU A 29 -14.75 -15.39 8.15
N LEU A 30 -14.05 -15.72 7.08
CA LEU A 30 -13.40 -14.76 6.19
C LEU A 30 -14.05 -14.82 4.80
N LEU A 31 -14.62 -13.70 4.35
CA LEU A 31 -15.22 -13.55 3.02
C LEU A 31 -14.26 -12.82 2.08
N GLU A 32 -14.08 -13.31 0.86
CA GLU A 32 -13.29 -12.65 -0.17
C GLU A 32 -14.02 -12.64 -1.51
N ALA A 33 -14.12 -11.48 -2.15
CA ALA A 33 -14.78 -11.33 -3.45
C ALA A 33 -14.00 -11.99 -4.59
N GLY A 34 -12.66 -12.02 -4.48
CA GLY A 34 -11.75 -12.61 -5.44
C GLY A 34 -11.58 -14.13 -5.37
N PRO A 35 -10.86 -14.70 -6.35
CA PRO A 35 -10.46 -16.10 -6.33
C PRO A 35 -9.42 -16.38 -5.23
N PRO A 36 -9.14 -17.68 -4.97
CA PRO A 36 -7.89 -18.10 -4.36
C PRO A 36 -6.65 -17.60 -5.13
N ASP A 37 -5.52 -17.46 -4.43
CA ASP A 37 -4.25 -16.99 -4.99
C ASP A 37 -3.47 -18.10 -5.72
N THR A 38 -4.11 -18.86 -6.61
CA THR A 38 -3.47 -20.02 -7.27
C THR A 38 -2.74 -19.70 -8.57
N LYS A 39 -2.85 -18.48 -9.09
CA LYS A 39 -2.16 -18.07 -10.33
C LYS A 39 -0.66 -17.97 -10.09
N GLU A 40 0.14 -18.55 -10.99
CA GLU A 40 1.61 -18.50 -10.89
C GLU A 40 2.16 -17.07 -10.86
N ASN A 41 1.62 -16.17 -11.70
CA ASN A 41 2.01 -14.76 -11.74
C ASN A 41 1.79 -14.00 -10.43
N VAL A 42 0.97 -14.52 -9.50
CA VAL A 42 0.86 -13.98 -8.14
C VAL A 42 2.14 -14.27 -7.36
N HIS A 43 2.73 -15.46 -7.53
CA HIS A 43 3.85 -15.92 -6.72
C HIS A 43 5.23 -15.55 -7.28
N VAL A 44 5.37 -15.51 -8.61
CA VAL A 44 6.61 -15.09 -9.28
C VAL A 44 6.73 -13.56 -9.17
N PRO A 45 7.80 -13.00 -8.57
CA PRO A 45 7.94 -11.57 -8.36
C PRO A 45 7.67 -10.70 -9.59
N LEU A 46 8.33 -10.97 -10.72
CA LEU A 46 8.15 -10.18 -11.95
C LEU A 46 6.76 -10.37 -12.59
N GLY A 47 6.06 -11.45 -12.23
CA GLY A 47 4.76 -11.83 -12.79
C GLY A 47 3.63 -10.83 -12.49
N TYR A 48 3.79 -9.97 -11.49
CA TYR A 48 2.72 -9.04 -11.08
C TYR A 48 2.34 -8.03 -12.18
N LEU A 49 3.25 -7.74 -13.12
CA LEU A 49 2.97 -6.95 -14.33
C LEU A 49 1.78 -7.46 -15.15
N LYS A 50 1.49 -8.77 -15.05
CA LYS A 50 0.44 -9.44 -15.83
C LYS A 50 -0.89 -9.58 -15.08
N LEU A 51 -1.03 -8.95 -13.91
CA LEU A 51 -2.21 -9.14 -13.04
C LEU A 51 -3.23 -8.02 -13.15
N ALA A 52 -2.83 -6.79 -13.49
CA ALA A 52 -3.72 -5.66 -13.67
C ALA A 52 -4.75 -5.94 -14.78
N GLY A 53 -5.99 -5.51 -14.59
CA GLY A 53 -7.10 -5.73 -15.54
C GLY A 53 -7.57 -7.19 -15.68
N THR A 54 -7.05 -8.12 -14.87
CA THR A 54 -7.52 -9.53 -14.84
C THR A 54 -8.56 -9.76 -13.74
N ASP A 55 -9.06 -10.99 -13.60
CA ASP A 55 -10.01 -11.39 -12.55
C ASP A 55 -9.47 -11.27 -11.10
N VAL A 56 -8.16 -11.06 -10.91
CA VAL A 56 -7.54 -10.78 -9.60
C VAL A 56 -7.37 -9.28 -9.31
N ASP A 57 -7.85 -8.42 -10.20
CA ASP A 57 -7.85 -6.97 -10.03
C ASP A 57 -9.31 -6.47 -9.97
N TRP A 58 -9.55 -5.46 -9.14
CA TRP A 58 -10.80 -4.71 -9.13
C TRP A 58 -10.92 -3.75 -10.32
N ASP A 59 -9.79 -3.39 -10.96
CA ASP A 59 -9.74 -2.56 -12.16
C ASP A 59 -10.37 -1.17 -11.95
N TYR A 60 -10.06 -0.53 -10.83
CA TYR A 60 -10.56 0.83 -10.55
C TYR A 60 -9.84 1.88 -11.38
N HIS A 61 -10.54 3.00 -11.57
CA HIS A 61 -10.00 4.20 -12.18
C HIS A 61 -10.44 5.42 -11.36
N SER A 62 -9.60 6.45 -11.35
CA SER A 62 -10.01 7.73 -10.79
C SER A 62 -11.13 8.38 -11.61
N ALA A 63 -11.83 9.31 -10.99
CA ALA A 63 -12.50 10.40 -11.68
C ALA A 63 -11.46 11.25 -12.44
N PRO A 64 -11.88 12.05 -13.44
CA PRO A 64 -10.98 12.95 -14.15
C PRO A 64 -10.19 13.86 -13.20
N GLU A 65 -8.85 13.75 -13.23
CA GLU A 65 -7.95 14.51 -12.36
C GLU A 65 -7.61 15.88 -13.00
N ARG A 66 -8.02 16.97 -12.35
CA ARG A 66 -7.96 18.33 -12.94
C ARG A 66 -6.54 18.76 -13.29
N GLU A 67 -5.60 18.58 -12.38
CA GLU A 67 -4.18 18.97 -12.57
C GLU A 67 -3.40 17.95 -13.42
N CYS A 68 -4.06 16.89 -13.90
CA CYS A 68 -3.50 15.87 -14.78
C CYS A 68 -4.21 15.84 -16.14
N TYR A 69 -4.63 17.00 -16.66
CA TYR A 69 -5.33 17.17 -17.93
C TYR A 69 -6.64 16.36 -18.06
N GLY A 70 -7.33 16.13 -16.95
CA GLY A 70 -8.59 15.38 -16.94
C GLY A 70 -8.43 13.88 -17.21
N ARG A 71 -7.19 13.36 -17.14
CA ARG A 71 -6.95 11.91 -17.24
C ARG A 71 -7.66 11.16 -16.12
N ARG A 72 -8.07 9.93 -16.44
CA ARG A 72 -8.49 8.93 -15.45
C ARG A 72 -7.29 8.03 -15.20
N ILE A 73 -6.84 7.99 -13.96
CA ILE A 73 -5.64 7.25 -13.56
C ILE A 73 -6.07 5.84 -13.15
N GLN A 74 -5.35 4.82 -13.60
CA GLN A 74 -5.59 3.45 -13.18
C GLN A 74 -5.27 3.26 -11.70
N LEU A 75 -6.13 2.53 -10.99
CA LEU A 75 -6.02 2.27 -9.55
C LEU A 75 -6.18 0.77 -9.28
N PRO A 76 -5.27 -0.08 -9.81
CA PRO A 76 -5.35 -1.53 -9.63
C PRO A 76 -5.37 -1.89 -8.13
N ARG A 77 -6.28 -2.79 -7.74
CA ARG A 77 -6.40 -3.27 -6.36
C ARG A 77 -6.63 -4.76 -6.38
N GLY A 78 -5.88 -5.48 -5.55
CA GLY A 78 -6.01 -6.93 -5.49
C GLY A 78 -7.41 -7.36 -5.06
N LYS A 79 -8.05 -8.14 -5.93
CA LYS A 79 -9.30 -8.87 -5.72
C LYS A 79 -8.99 -10.36 -5.74
N VAL A 80 -8.34 -10.87 -4.70
CA VAL A 80 -7.80 -12.23 -4.58
C VAL A 80 -7.47 -12.49 -3.11
N LEU A 81 -7.32 -13.74 -2.66
CA LEU A 81 -6.75 -14.00 -1.33
C LEU A 81 -5.38 -13.32 -1.18
N GLY A 82 -5.18 -12.62 -0.06
CA GLY A 82 -4.04 -11.73 0.21
C GLY A 82 -4.26 -10.30 -0.29
N GLY A 83 -5.31 -10.07 -1.08
CA GLY A 83 -5.70 -8.79 -1.66
C GLY A 83 -4.54 -8.11 -2.37
N SER A 84 -4.33 -6.83 -2.06
CA SER A 84 -3.28 -6.04 -2.72
C SER A 84 -1.86 -6.56 -2.43
N SER A 85 -1.62 -7.30 -1.34
CA SER A 85 -0.29 -7.91 -1.09
C SER A 85 0.07 -9.02 -2.09
N SER A 86 -0.92 -9.61 -2.74
CA SER A 86 -0.75 -10.64 -3.78
C SER A 86 -0.46 -10.03 -5.18
N VAL A 87 -0.57 -8.71 -5.35
CA VAL A 87 -0.37 -8.03 -6.63
C VAL A 87 0.58 -6.82 -6.56
N ASN A 88 1.13 -6.50 -5.38
CA ASN A 88 1.99 -5.32 -5.19
C ASN A 88 3.44 -5.52 -5.69
N ALA A 89 4.24 -4.46 -5.65
CA ALA A 89 5.67 -4.48 -5.96
C ALA A 89 6.57 -4.95 -4.78
N MET A 90 6.02 -5.58 -3.74
CA MET A 90 6.73 -6.23 -2.61
C MET A 90 7.70 -5.37 -1.78
N VAL A 91 7.89 -4.09 -2.08
CA VAL A 91 8.78 -3.20 -1.31
C VAL A 91 8.37 -3.19 0.16
N TYR A 92 9.31 -3.49 1.05
CA TYR A 92 9.09 -3.52 2.49
C TYR A 92 9.55 -2.21 3.13
N ILE A 93 8.60 -1.33 3.40
CA ILE A 93 8.78 -0.06 4.10
C ILE A 93 7.71 0.07 5.18
N ARG A 94 8.11 0.54 6.37
CA ARG A 94 7.24 0.73 7.53
C ARG A 94 6.73 2.15 7.70
N GLY A 95 7.11 3.10 6.83
CA GLY A 95 6.81 4.52 7.02
C GLY A 95 7.82 5.22 7.93
N ASN A 96 7.66 6.52 8.15
CA ASN A 96 8.49 7.27 9.09
C ASN A 96 7.87 7.24 10.49
N ARG A 97 8.70 7.15 11.53
CA ARG A 97 8.26 7.19 12.93
C ARG A 97 7.41 8.43 13.23
N ARG A 98 7.80 9.59 12.66
CA ARG A 98 7.07 10.85 12.80
C ARG A 98 5.61 10.75 12.33
N ASP A 99 5.32 9.96 11.30
CA ASP A 99 3.95 9.88 10.75
C ASP A 99 2.95 9.37 11.77
N TYR A 100 3.36 8.35 12.53
CA TYR A 100 2.55 7.72 13.57
C TYR A 100 2.35 8.63 14.78
N ASP A 101 3.38 9.39 15.14
CA ASP A 101 3.28 10.38 16.21
C ASP A 101 2.37 11.55 15.77
N ASP A 102 2.48 12.00 14.52
CA ASP A 102 1.68 13.08 13.93
C ASP A 102 0.21 12.68 13.72
N TRP A 103 -0.14 11.39 13.73
CA TRP A 103 -1.55 10.96 13.76
C TRP A 103 -2.28 11.49 14.99
N ASN A 104 -1.58 11.73 16.10
CA ASN A 104 -2.17 12.24 17.35
C ASN A 104 -3.37 11.41 17.83
N VAL A 105 -3.35 10.10 17.59
CA VAL A 105 -4.38 9.18 18.07
C VAL A 105 -3.79 8.36 19.23
N PRO A 106 -4.40 8.42 20.43
CA PRO A 106 -3.88 7.69 21.59
C PRO A 106 -3.72 6.20 21.32
N GLY A 107 -2.55 5.67 21.64
CA GLY A 107 -2.23 4.27 21.38
C GLY A 107 -1.92 3.98 19.90
N TRP A 108 -1.52 4.95 19.09
CA TRP A 108 -1.08 4.71 17.71
C TRP A 108 0.20 5.45 17.34
N SER A 109 0.97 5.87 18.36
CA SER A 109 2.30 6.46 18.18
C SER A 109 3.28 5.49 17.52
N SER A 110 4.45 5.99 17.11
CA SER A 110 5.50 5.10 16.63
C SER A 110 5.93 4.10 17.71
N ALA A 111 5.94 4.50 18.98
CA ALA A 111 6.29 3.62 20.09
C ALA A 111 5.27 2.50 20.27
N ASP A 112 3.99 2.81 20.03
CA ASP A 112 2.89 1.86 20.07
C ASP A 112 2.91 0.83 18.93
N LEU A 113 3.32 1.24 17.72
CA LEU A 113 3.27 0.40 16.52
C LEU A 113 4.55 -0.39 16.25
N MET A 114 5.72 0.12 16.65
CA MET A 114 7.00 -0.56 16.44
C MET A 114 7.03 -2.03 16.90
N PRO A 115 6.49 -2.40 18.08
CA PRO A 115 6.45 -3.79 18.50
C PRO A 115 5.68 -4.71 17.54
N TYR A 116 4.65 -4.20 16.87
CA TYR A 116 3.85 -4.96 15.92
C TYR A 116 4.52 -5.09 14.55
N PHE A 117 5.32 -4.10 14.13
CA PHE A 117 6.22 -4.25 12.99
C PHE A 117 7.25 -5.35 13.24
N ILE A 118 7.89 -5.35 14.42
CA ILE A 118 8.90 -6.35 14.81
C ILE A 118 8.26 -7.73 14.95
N LYS A 119 7.07 -7.85 15.58
CA LYS A 119 6.33 -9.11 15.74
C LYS A 119 5.99 -9.77 14.41
N ALA A 120 5.61 -8.98 13.41
CA ALA A 120 5.21 -9.47 12.10
C ALA A 120 6.39 -10.00 11.28
N GLU A 121 7.60 -9.48 11.50
CA GLU A 121 8.74 -9.62 10.60
C GLU A 121 9.57 -10.90 10.86
N ASP A 122 10.02 -11.51 9.76
CA ASP A 122 11.10 -12.48 9.71
C ASP A 122 12.20 -11.99 8.77
N ASN A 123 13.11 -11.16 9.30
CA ASN A 123 14.12 -10.47 8.50
C ASN A 123 15.35 -11.37 8.25
N GLU A 124 15.74 -11.48 6.98
CA GLU A 124 16.91 -12.25 6.53
C GLU A 124 18.23 -11.77 7.17
N ARG A 125 18.32 -10.48 7.54
CA ARG A 125 19.50 -9.91 8.22
C ARG A 125 19.64 -10.35 9.67
N GLY A 126 18.61 -10.97 10.25
CA GLY A 126 18.56 -11.39 11.64
C GLY A 126 17.97 -10.34 12.59
N ALA A 127 17.81 -10.74 13.85
CA ALA A 127 17.18 -9.90 14.86
C ALA A 127 18.05 -8.71 15.23
N SER A 128 17.43 -7.55 15.41
CA SER A 128 18.07 -6.35 15.93
C SER A 128 17.08 -5.55 16.78
N ARG A 129 17.50 -4.37 17.25
CA ARG A 129 16.56 -3.44 17.92
C ARG A 129 15.41 -3.00 17.02
N TRP A 130 15.64 -2.98 15.71
CA TRP A 130 14.69 -2.54 14.70
C TRP A 130 14.02 -3.69 13.96
N HIS A 131 14.58 -4.90 14.02
CA HIS A 131 14.12 -6.01 13.19
C HIS A 131 13.79 -7.27 13.98
N GLY A 132 12.70 -7.91 13.59
CA GLY A 132 12.24 -9.19 14.10
C GLY A 132 12.72 -10.38 13.27
N VAL A 133 12.71 -11.54 13.91
CA VAL A 133 12.90 -12.85 13.29
C VAL A 133 11.84 -13.81 13.82
N GLY A 134 11.43 -14.77 12.99
CA GLY A 134 10.43 -15.77 13.35
C GLY A 134 8.98 -15.27 13.27
N GLY A 135 8.76 -14.02 12.86
CA GLY A 135 7.43 -13.55 12.47
C GLY A 135 6.91 -14.27 11.20
N PRO A 136 5.62 -14.14 10.89
CA PRO A 136 5.04 -14.77 9.71
C PRO A 136 5.45 -14.10 8.38
N LEU A 137 5.80 -12.81 8.37
CA LEU A 137 6.10 -12.06 7.14
C LEU A 137 7.60 -12.10 6.83
N PRO A 138 8.03 -12.82 5.78
CA PRO A 138 9.42 -12.85 5.37
C PRO A 138 9.84 -11.49 4.80
N VAL A 139 11.02 -11.01 5.19
CA VAL A 139 11.64 -9.79 4.63
C VAL A 139 13.07 -10.13 4.23
N SER A 140 13.39 -9.98 2.95
CA SER A 140 14.68 -10.40 2.40
C SER A 140 15.30 -9.34 1.50
N GLU A 141 16.58 -9.50 1.21
CA GLU A 141 17.19 -8.79 0.08
C GLU A 141 16.60 -9.30 -1.24
N SER A 142 16.55 -8.44 -2.25
CA SER A 142 16.14 -8.86 -3.60
C SER A 142 17.16 -9.85 -4.20
N ARG A 143 16.65 -10.90 -4.85
CA ARG A 143 17.46 -11.90 -5.55
C ARG A 143 17.64 -11.62 -7.04
N SER A 144 17.07 -10.53 -7.57
CA SER A 144 17.28 -10.07 -8.95
C SER A 144 18.70 -9.53 -9.16
N ARG A 145 19.15 -8.66 -8.22
CA ARG A 145 20.49 -8.05 -8.22
C ARG A 145 20.85 -7.34 -9.52
N ASN A 146 19.91 -6.59 -10.09
CA ASN A 146 20.18 -5.86 -11.32
C ASN A 146 21.27 -4.79 -11.13
N VAL A 147 22.20 -4.68 -12.08
CA VAL A 147 23.32 -3.73 -11.99
C VAL A 147 22.86 -2.26 -12.01
N MET A 148 21.76 -1.93 -12.67
CA MET A 148 21.20 -0.57 -12.71
C MET A 148 20.72 -0.13 -11.32
N ALA A 149 20.27 -1.08 -10.47
CA ALA A 149 19.86 -0.80 -9.10
C ALA A 149 21.03 -0.27 -8.26
N SER A 150 22.20 -0.90 -8.38
CA SER A 150 23.42 -0.44 -7.69
C SER A 150 23.93 0.89 -8.26
N ALA A 151 23.88 1.06 -9.59
CA ALA A 151 24.27 2.29 -10.26
C ALA A 151 23.43 3.49 -9.83
N PHE A 152 22.13 3.31 -9.59
CA PHE A 152 21.26 4.36 -9.07
C PHE A 152 21.65 4.79 -7.65
N VAL A 153 22.00 3.83 -6.79
CA VAL A 153 22.47 4.14 -5.43
C VAL A 153 23.76 4.95 -5.49
N ASP A 154 24.72 4.51 -6.31
CA ASP A 154 26.00 5.23 -6.48
C ASP A 154 25.78 6.63 -7.07
N ALA A 155 24.86 6.78 -8.02
CA ALA A 155 24.46 8.07 -8.59
C ALA A 155 23.78 8.99 -7.56
N GLY A 156 22.93 8.45 -6.70
CA GLY A 156 22.33 9.22 -5.60
C GLY A 156 23.39 9.76 -4.64
N VAL A 157 24.43 8.96 -4.34
CA VAL A 157 25.58 9.41 -3.56
C VAL A 157 26.37 10.49 -4.29
N GLN A 158 26.58 10.35 -5.60
CA GLN A 158 27.24 11.37 -6.43
C GLN A 158 26.45 12.69 -6.46
N ALA A 159 25.13 12.63 -6.42
CA ALA A 159 24.23 13.78 -6.29
C ALA A 159 24.13 14.34 -4.85
N GLY A 160 24.92 13.81 -3.90
CA GLY A 160 25.04 14.33 -2.54
C GLY A 160 24.08 13.74 -1.51
N LEU A 161 23.31 12.70 -1.85
CA LEU A 161 22.51 11.96 -0.88
C LEU A 161 23.37 10.97 -0.08
N ALA A 162 22.98 10.67 1.16
CA ALA A 162 23.65 9.63 1.94
C ALA A 162 23.31 8.24 1.39
N ARG A 163 24.26 7.30 1.46
CA ARG A 163 23.93 5.88 1.30
C ARG A 163 23.19 5.40 2.55
N ASN A 164 22.10 4.66 2.36
CA ASN A 164 21.32 4.07 3.44
C ASN A 164 21.03 2.61 3.10
N ASP A 165 21.55 1.70 3.92
CA ASP A 165 21.34 0.26 3.72
C ASP A 165 20.10 -0.26 4.48
N ASP A 166 19.44 0.56 5.31
CA ASP A 166 18.29 0.18 6.14
C ASP A 166 17.30 1.35 6.35
N PHE A 167 16.34 1.48 5.44
CA PHE A 167 15.28 2.49 5.52
C PHE A 167 14.31 2.30 6.69
N ASN A 168 14.27 1.10 7.30
CA ASN A 168 13.38 0.77 8.41
C ASN A 168 14.09 0.81 9.78
N GLY A 169 15.36 1.21 9.78
CA GLY A 169 16.20 1.34 10.96
C GLY A 169 16.09 2.71 11.62
N GLU A 170 17.25 3.27 11.99
CA GLU A 170 17.32 4.50 12.77
C GLU A 170 16.99 5.75 11.96
N VAL A 171 17.48 5.84 10.72
CA VAL A 171 17.33 6.99 9.83
C VAL A 171 16.75 6.51 8.51
N GLN A 172 15.78 7.26 7.97
CA GLN A 172 15.14 6.92 6.70
C GLN A 172 15.80 7.60 5.49
N ASP A 173 16.33 8.82 5.65
CA ASP A 173 16.98 9.58 4.59
C ASP A 173 18.11 8.79 3.89
N GLY A 174 18.27 9.00 2.58
CA GLY A 174 19.35 8.44 1.78
C GLY A 174 18.86 7.51 0.66
N VAL A 175 19.82 6.95 -0.08
CA VAL A 175 19.60 6.04 -1.23
C VAL A 175 20.15 4.65 -0.95
N GLY A 176 19.48 3.63 -1.49
CA GLY A 176 19.77 2.25 -1.17
C GLY A 176 18.92 1.25 -1.95
N LEU A 177 19.17 -0.03 -1.68
CA LEU A 177 18.38 -1.14 -2.21
C LEU A 177 17.17 -1.39 -1.31
N TYR A 178 16.03 -1.74 -1.90
CA TYR A 178 14.84 -2.08 -1.12
C TYR A 178 14.90 -3.53 -0.64
N GLN A 179 14.60 -3.74 0.64
CA GLN A 179 14.16 -5.06 1.09
C GLN A 179 12.75 -5.35 0.56
N VAL A 180 12.45 -6.63 0.36
CA VAL A 180 11.20 -7.10 -0.25
C VAL A 180 10.52 -8.14 0.63
N THR A 181 9.20 -8.23 0.53
CA THR A 181 8.42 -9.32 1.13
C THR A 181 8.47 -10.56 0.24
N GLN A 182 9.63 -11.22 0.22
CA GLN A 182 9.88 -12.45 -0.52
C GLN A 182 10.49 -13.53 0.38
N ARG A 183 10.27 -14.79 0.02
CA ARG A 183 10.98 -15.94 0.58
C ARG A 183 11.51 -16.78 -0.55
N ASP A 184 12.82 -17.02 -0.53
CA ASP A 184 13.51 -17.81 -1.54
C ASP A 184 13.21 -17.39 -2.98
N GLY A 185 13.17 -16.07 -3.24
CA GLY A 185 12.91 -15.51 -4.57
C GLY A 185 11.44 -15.57 -5.03
N MET A 186 10.51 -15.99 -4.15
CA MET A 186 9.06 -15.97 -4.41
C MET A 186 8.37 -14.92 -3.55
N ARG A 187 7.28 -14.34 -4.02
CA ARG A 187 6.43 -13.43 -3.24
C ARG A 187 5.94 -14.10 -1.96
N ALA A 188 5.99 -13.36 -0.86
CA ALA A 188 5.30 -13.71 0.37
C ALA A 188 4.17 -12.71 0.65
N SER A 189 2.99 -12.97 0.09
CA SER A 189 1.78 -12.17 0.36
C SER A 189 1.28 -12.40 1.79
N ALA A 190 0.33 -11.59 2.25
CA ALA A 190 -0.34 -11.85 3.53
C ALA A 190 -1.13 -13.16 3.53
N ALA A 191 -1.61 -13.64 2.37
CA ALA A 191 -2.22 -14.95 2.28
C ALA A 191 -1.20 -16.06 2.55
N VAL A 192 -0.05 -16.03 1.88
CA VAL A 192 1.03 -16.99 2.07
C VAL A 192 1.58 -16.95 3.50
N ALA A 193 1.82 -15.74 4.03
CA ALA A 193 2.46 -15.54 5.32
C ALA A 193 1.54 -15.85 6.52
N TYR A 194 0.25 -15.47 6.45
CA TYR A 194 -0.68 -15.56 7.58
C TYR A 194 -1.82 -16.54 7.34
N LEU A 195 -2.50 -16.43 6.18
CA LEU A 195 -3.77 -17.12 5.97
C LEU A 195 -3.59 -18.61 5.69
N HIS A 196 -2.73 -19.00 4.74
CA HIS A 196 -2.56 -20.41 4.37
C HIS A 196 -2.19 -21.29 5.57
N PRO A 197 -1.24 -20.91 6.44
CA PRO A 197 -0.96 -21.69 7.65
C PRO A 197 -2.16 -21.78 8.61
N ALA A 198 -3.00 -20.74 8.68
CA ALA A 198 -4.17 -20.72 9.56
C ALA A 198 -5.37 -21.51 9.01
N MET A 199 -5.44 -21.74 7.68
CA MET A 199 -6.54 -22.46 7.03
C MET A 199 -6.61 -23.95 7.41
N GLU A 200 -5.55 -24.51 8.00
CA GLU A 200 -5.58 -25.89 8.54
C GLU A 200 -6.45 -26.01 9.81
N ARG A 201 -6.83 -24.90 10.43
CA ARG A 201 -7.57 -24.88 11.70
C ARG A 201 -9.08 -25.08 11.47
N PRO A 202 -9.74 -25.98 12.22
CA PRO A 202 -11.16 -26.32 12.00
C PRO A 202 -12.13 -25.18 12.35
N ASN A 203 -11.69 -24.17 13.09
CA ASN A 203 -12.48 -23.02 13.54
C ASN A 203 -12.37 -21.80 12.60
N LEU A 204 -11.61 -21.88 11.50
CA LEU A 204 -11.53 -20.85 10.46
C LEU A 204 -12.21 -21.35 9.18
N THR A 205 -13.21 -20.60 8.70
CA THR A 205 -13.84 -20.81 7.39
C THR A 205 -13.47 -19.67 6.45
N VAL A 206 -12.95 -19.99 5.25
CA VAL A 206 -12.61 -19.01 4.22
C VAL A 206 -13.48 -19.26 2.99
N LEU A 207 -14.21 -18.24 2.54
CA LEU A 207 -15.10 -18.30 1.39
C LEU A 207 -14.64 -17.32 0.29
N PRO A 208 -13.90 -17.79 -0.73
CA PRO A 208 -13.58 -16.98 -1.91
C PRO A 208 -14.80 -16.84 -2.83
N TYR A 209 -14.71 -15.93 -3.80
CA TYR A 209 -15.80 -15.58 -4.73
C TYR A 209 -17.09 -15.13 -4.03
N MET A 210 -16.97 -14.54 -2.84
CA MET A 210 -18.09 -14.08 -2.01
C MET A 210 -18.05 -12.57 -1.88
N LEU A 211 -18.88 -11.87 -2.67
CA LEU A 211 -18.98 -10.41 -2.64
C LEU A 211 -19.88 -9.97 -1.50
N ALA A 212 -19.34 -9.27 -0.51
CA ALA A 212 -20.17 -8.62 0.52
C ALA A 212 -20.97 -7.45 -0.08
N GLU A 213 -22.27 -7.44 0.18
CA GLU A 213 -23.20 -6.46 -0.40
C GLU A 213 -23.59 -5.39 0.62
N ARG A 214 -23.81 -5.79 1.88
CA ARG A 214 -24.12 -4.91 3.01
C ARG A 214 -23.96 -5.60 4.35
N VAL A 215 -23.74 -4.82 5.39
CA VAL A 215 -23.83 -5.24 6.79
C VAL A 215 -25.30 -5.28 7.22
N LEU A 216 -25.64 -6.27 8.04
CA LEU A 216 -26.98 -6.47 8.61
C LEU A 216 -27.02 -5.91 10.03
N PHE A 217 -28.13 -5.24 10.38
CA PHE A 217 -28.29 -4.57 11.67
C PHE A 217 -29.58 -4.96 12.40
N GLU A 218 -29.49 -5.01 13.72
CA GLU A 218 -30.63 -4.95 14.64
C GLU A 218 -30.51 -3.65 15.47
N GLY A 219 -31.28 -2.62 15.09
CA GLY A 219 -31.07 -1.27 15.61
C GLY A 219 -29.69 -0.76 15.20
N VAL A 220 -28.83 -0.45 16.19
CA VAL A 220 -27.46 0.05 15.96
C VAL A 220 -26.39 -1.05 16.03
N ARG A 221 -26.77 -2.30 16.30
CA ARG A 221 -25.84 -3.42 16.42
C ARG A 221 -25.70 -4.15 15.09
N ALA A 222 -24.48 -4.26 14.59
CA ALA A 222 -24.18 -5.14 13.47
C ALA A 222 -24.29 -6.61 13.91
N VAL A 223 -25.07 -7.39 13.17
CA VAL A 223 -25.37 -8.81 13.49
C VAL A 223 -24.90 -9.79 12.42
N GLY A 224 -24.42 -9.30 11.27
CA GLY A 224 -23.96 -10.14 10.19
C GLY A 224 -23.71 -9.39 8.90
N VAL A 225 -23.49 -10.13 7.83
CA VAL A 225 -23.25 -9.62 6.48
C VAL A 225 -24.13 -10.37 5.49
N GLN A 226 -24.75 -9.63 4.56
CA GLN A 226 -25.31 -10.21 3.34
C GLN A 226 -24.24 -10.16 2.26
N ALA A 227 -24.02 -11.29 1.61
CA ALA A 227 -23.04 -11.45 0.54
C ALA A 227 -23.59 -12.36 -0.56
N SER A 228 -23.01 -12.34 -1.74
CA SER A 228 -23.40 -13.24 -2.83
C SER A 228 -22.21 -13.91 -3.49
N GLN A 229 -22.47 -15.13 -3.97
CA GLN A 229 -21.55 -15.90 -4.81
C GLN A 229 -22.30 -16.27 -6.07
N LEU A 230 -21.78 -15.86 -7.23
CA LEU A 230 -22.44 -16.05 -8.54
C LEU A 230 -23.88 -15.48 -8.58
N GLY A 231 -24.13 -14.40 -7.83
CA GLY A 231 -25.44 -13.74 -7.75
C GLY A 231 -26.43 -14.38 -6.76
N GLU A 232 -26.08 -15.48 -6.12
CA GLU A 232 -26.92 -16.14 -5.12
C GLU A 232 -26.66 -15.52 -3.73
N PRO A 233 -27.65 -14.79 -3.15
CA PRO A 233 -27.46 -14.10 -1.88
C PRO A 233 -27.48 -15.08 -0.70
N GLN A 234 -26.59 -14.83 0.26
CA GLN A 234 -26.43 -15.58 1.50
C GLN A 234 -26.23 -14.62 2.67
N GLN A 235 -26.66 -15.03 3.86
CA GLN A 235 -26.48 -14.27 5.09
C GLN A 235 -25.55 -15.00 6.05
N PHE A 236 -24.56 -14.28 6.56
CA PHE A 236 -23.59 -14.79 7.52
C PHE A 236 -23.69 -14.00 8.82
N MET A 237 -24.17 -14.67 9.87
CA MET A 237 -24.41 -14.03 11.18
C MET A 237 -23.17 -14.07 12.07
N ALA A 238 -22.88 -12.94 12.72
CA ALA A 238 -21.79 -12.74 13.67
C ALA A 238 -22.35 -12.56 15.09
N GLU A 239 -21.82 -13.32 16.04
CA GLU A 239 -22.21 -13.27 17.46
C GLU A 239 -21.55 -12.08 18.17
N ARG A 240 -20.27 -11.85 17.89
CA ARG A 240 -19.48 -10.79 18.54
C ARG A 240 -19.39 -9.55 17.68
N GLU A 241 -18.68 -9.62 16.54
CA GLU A 241 -18.39 -8.45 15.72
C GLU A 241 -18.30 -8.77 14.22
N VAL A 242 -18.73 -7.82 13.38
CA VAL A 242 -18.41 -7.76 11.95
C VAL A 242 -17.20 -6.84 11.77
N ILE A 243 -16.21 -7.28 10.99
CA ILE A 243 -14.95 -6.54 10.78
C ILE A 243 -14.73 -6.33 9.28
N LEU A 244 -14.67 -5.07 8.85
CA LEU A 244 -14.45 -4.72 7.45
C LEU A 244 -12.95 -4.55 7.17
N CYS A 245 -12.47 -5.20 6.11
CA CYS A 245 -11.09 -5.23 5.66
C CYS A 245 -11.00 -5.03 4.14
N GLY A 246 -11.94 -4.27 3.56
CA GLY A 246 -12.04 -3.99 2.12
C GLY A 246 -11.03 -2.96 1.60
N GLY A 247 -10.21 -2.38 2.47
CA GLY A 247 -9.25 -1.34 2.10
C GLY A 247 -9.90 0.02 1.87
N ALA A 248 -9.08 1.01 1.49
CA ALA A 248 -9.48 2.41 1.36
C ALA A 248 -10.57 2.71 0.32
N TYR A 249 -10.92 1.76 -0.55
CA TYR A 249 -12.03 1.95 -1.50
C TYR A 249 -13.27 1.15 -1.11
N ASN A 250 -13.11 -0.12 -0.72
CA ASN A 250 -14.27 -0.99 -0.56
C ASN A 250 -14.86 -0.98 0.85
N SER A 251 -14.07 -0.67 1.88
CA SER A 251 -14.60 -0.46 3.24
C SER A 251 -15.57 0.73 3.32
N PRO A 252 -15.24 1.96 2.85
CA PRO A 252 -16.21 3.05 2.84
C PRO A 252 -17.39 2.78 1.89
N GLN A 253 -17.16 2.10 0.75
CA GLN A 253 -18.25 1.68 -0.15
C GLN A 253 -19.24 0.77 0.59
N LEU A 254 -18.76 -0.26 1.27
CA LEU A 254 -19.61 -1.20 1.99
C LEU A 254 -20.36 -0.53 3.15
N LEU A 255 -19.70 0.38 3.88
CA LEU A 255 -20.39 1.20 4.89
C LEU A 255 -21.55 2.00 4.27
N MET A 256 -21.31 2.69 3.16
CA MET A 256 -22.35 3.46 2.46
C MET A 256 -23.48 2.57 1.94
N LEU A 257 -23.18 1.41 1.33
CA LEU A 257 -24.18 0.42 0.91
C LEU A 257 -25.00 -0.15 2.08
N SER A 258 -24.45 -0.07 3.30
CA SER A 258 -25.10 -0.48 4.53
C SER A 258 -25.87 0.64 5.23
N GLY A 259 -26.02 1.81 4.59
CA GLY A 259 -26.74 2.97 5.14
C GLY A 259 -25.90 3.84 6.08
N ILE A 260 -24.57 3.69 6.08
CA ILE A 260 -23.66 4.45 6.96
C ILE A 260 -22.78 5.36 6.10
N GLY A 261 -23.04 6.65 6.17
CA GLY A 261 -22.33 7.62 5.35
C GLY A 261 -23.09 8.92 5.19
N PRO A 262 -22.71 9.74 4.21
CA PRO A 262 -23.25 11.09 4.07
C PRO A 262 -24.73 11.04 3.64
N ALA A 263 -25.66 11.46 4.51
CA ALA A 263 -27.09 11.18 4.37
C ALA A 263 -27.72 11.66 3.05
N GLU A 264 -27.34 12.85 2.58
CA GLU A 264 -27.80 13.38 1.29
C GLU A 264 -27.37 12.47 0.13
N HIS A 265 -26.11 12.03 0.13
CA HIS A 265 -25.58 11.12 -0.89
C HIS A 265 -26.28 9.76 -0.86
N LEU A 266 -26.49 9.18 0.33
CA LEU A 266 -27.20 7.90 0.47
C LEU A 266 -28.65 7.99 -0.03
N THR A 267 -29.35 9.07 0.32
CA THR A 267 -30.73 9.32 -0.13
C THR A 267 -30.80 9.44 -1.66
N LEU A 268 -29.83 10.15 -2.28
CA LEU A 268 -29.71 10.24 -3.74
C LEU A 268 -29.42 8.90 -4.43
N ARG A 269 -28.94 7.91 -3.68
CA ARG A 269 -28.72 6.53 -4.15
C ARG A 269 -29.83 5.57 -3.76
N GLU A 270 -30.93 6.07 -3.21
CA GLU A 270 -32.07 5.27 -2.76
C GLU A 270 -31.68 4.24 -1.68
N ILE A 271 -30.70 4.60 -0.84
CA ILE A 271 -30.25 3.79 0.30
C ILE A 271 -30.83 4.41 1.57
N GLU A 272 -31.46 3.58 2.40
CA GLU A 272 -31.94 3.99 3.72
C GLU A 272 -30.77 4.42 4.61
N VAL A 273 -30.88 5.60 5.21
CA VAL A 273 -29.86 6.13 6.11
C VAL A 273 -30.04 5.51 7.50
N LEU A 274 -29.10 4.66 7.90
CA LEU A 274 -29.00 4.16 9.28
C LEU A 274 -28.25 5.15 10.17
N LEU A 275 -27.15 5.70 9.67
CA LEU A 275 -26.30 6.65 10.38
C LEU A 275 -25.76 7.69 9.39
N ASP A 276 -26.09 8.96 9.63
CA ASP A 276 -25.44 10.07 8.94
C ASP A 276 -24.02 10.24 9.47
N GLN A 277 -23.06 9.86 8.64
CA GLN A 277 -21.64 9.97 8.92
C GLN A 277 -20.95 10.60 7.70
N PRO A 278 -20.91 11.94 7.60
CA PRO A 278 -20.42 12.65 6.42
C PRO A 278 -18.94 12.38 6.10
N ALA A 279 -18.15 11.91 7.08
CA ALA A 279 -16.73 11.61 6.91
C ALA A 279 -16.44 10.26 6.23
N VAL A 280 -17.42 9.35 6.12
CA VAL A 280 -17.21 8.06 5.41
C VAL A 280 -16.92 8.32 3.94
N GLY A 281 -15.78 7.84 3.48
CA GLY A 281 -15.30 8.03 2.10
C GLY A 281 -14.53 9.32 1.88
N GLU A 282 -14.45 10.24 2.84
CA GLU A 282 -13.67 11.48 2.74
C GLU A 282 -12.21 11.30 3.17
N ASN A 283 -11.37 12.32 3.04
CA ASN A 283 -9.97 12.28 3.47
C ASN A 283 -9.14 11.18 2.77
N LEU A 284 -9.48 10.83 1.52
CA LEU A 284 -8.64 9.93 0.75
C LEU A 284 -7.26 10.58 0.57
N SER A 285 -6.22 9.91 1.05
CA SER A 285 -4.83 10.29 0.87
C SER A 285 -4.11 9.19 0.12
N GLU A 286 -3.33 9.55 -0.89
CA GLU A 286 -2.62 8.64 -1.79
C GLU A 286 -1.33 9.34 -2.24
N HIS A 287 -0.25 8.59 -2.44
CA HIS A 287 0.96 9.17 -2.97
C HIS A 287 0.87 9.30 -4.49
N ALA A 288 0.94 10.54 -4.96
CA ALA A 288 1.12 10.84 -6.37
C ALA A 288 2.60 10.66 -6.75
N ALA A 289 2.84 10.13 -7.94
CA ALA A 289 4.17 9.97 -8.50
C ALA A 289 4.18 10.40 -9.97
N THR A 290 5.35 10.73 -10.50
CA THR A 290 5.61 10.95 -11.93
C THR A 290 6.78 10.07 -12.35
N GLN A 291 7.06 9.98 -13.65
CA GLN A 291 8.07 9.06 -14.17
C GLN A 291 9.02 9.75 -15.14
N LEU A 292 10.27 9.29 -15.15
CA LEU A 292 11.29 9.59 -16.14
C LEU A 292 11.74 8.27 -16.75
N VAL A 293 11.92 8.26 -18.07
CA VAL A 293 12.26 7.06 -18.81
C VAL A 293 13.37 7.34 -19.80
N TRP A 294 14.38 6.47 -19.79
CA TRP A 294 15.48 6.46 -20.75
C TRP A 294 15.65 5.07 -21.35
N THR A 295 16.11 5.02 -22.59
CA THR A 295 16.61 3.81 -23.23
C THR A 295 18.14 3.74 -23.16
N THR A 296 18.68 2.54 -23.26
CA THR A 296 20.13 2.29 -23.26
C THR A 296 20.50 1.14 -24.19
N PRO A 297 21.66 1.22 -24.88
CA PRO A 297 22.21 0.08 -25.59
C PRO A 297 22.78 -1.01 -24.67
N GLU A 298 22.92 -0.76 -23.36
CA GLU A 298 23.38 -1.74 -22.39
C GLU A 298 22.31 -2.82 -22.15
N GLU A 299 22.61 -4.06 -22.52
CA GLU A 299 21.74 -5.23 -22.36
C GLU A 299 21.68 -5.72 -20.91
N ALA A 300 21.25 -4.84 -20.00
CA ALA A 300 21.28 -5.09 -18.56
C ALA A 300 19.91 -4.89 -17.87
N SER A 301 18.88 -4.50 -18.61
CA SER A 301 17.54 -4.30 -18.06
C SER A 301 16.77 -5.63 -17.90
N LEU A 302 15.59 -5.60 -17.30
CA LEU A 302 14.70 -6.75 -17.13
C LEU A 302 14.11 -7.28 -18.44
N LEU A 303 14.42 -6.68 -19.60
CA LEU A 303 14.19 -7.31 -20.92
C LEU A 303 14.86 -8.69 -21.00
N LEU A 304 15.94 -8.90 -20.25
CA LEU A 304 16.60 -10.20 -20.11
C LEU A 304 15.65 -11.31 -19.65
N ALA A 305 14.52 -10.99 -19.02
CA ALA A 305 13.50 -11.98 -18.66
C ALA A 305 12.82 -12.66 -19.88
N LEU A 306 12.97 -12.08 -21.09
CA LEU A 306 12.49 -12.68 -22.34
C LEU A 306 13.43 -13.77 -22.87
N GLU A 307 14.68 -13.80 -22.39
CA GLU A 307 15.66 -14.80 -22.79
C GLU A 307 15.41 -16.15 -22.07
N PRO A 308 15.49 -17.29 -22.78
CA PRO A 308 15.27 -18.60 -22.17
C PRO A 308 16.15 -18.87 -20.94
N ALA A 309 17.40 -18.37 -20.95
CA ALA A 309 18.35 -18.54 -19.86
C ALA A 309 17.87 -17.91 -18.54
N ALA A 310 17.07 -16.83 -18.59
CA ALA A 310 16.53 -16.22 -17.38
C ALA A 310 15.49 -17.12 -16.69
N LEU A 311 14.69 -17.86 -17.48
CA LEU A 311 13.76 -18.84 -16.92
C LEU A 311 14.51 -20.03 -16.34
N GLU A 312 15.51 -20.55 -17.05
CA GLU A 312 16.36 -21.64 -16.54
C GLU A 312 17.07 -21.28 -15.23
N GLU A 313 17.61 -20.05 -15.11
CA GLU A 313 18.21 -19.54 -13.88
C GLU A 313 17.19 -19.50 -12.72
N TYR A 314 16.00 -18.98 -13.00
CA TYR A 314 14.94 -18.84 -12.00
C TYR A 314 14.40 -20.20 -11.54
N GLU A 315 14.20 -21.15 -12.45
CA GLU A 315 13.79 -22.52 -12.11
C GLU A 315 14.86 -23.24 -11.27
N ALA A 316 16.15 -23.02 -11.55
CA ALA A 316 17.24 -23.67 -10.86
C ALA A 316 17.50 -23.09 -9.45
N THR A 317 17.46 -21.77 -9.32
CA THR A 317 17.99 -21.07 -8.12
C THR A 317 17.09 -19.95 -7.59
N ARG A 318 16.03 -19.59 -8.32
CA ARG A 318 15.12 -18.47 -8.02
C ARG A 318 15.87 -17.14 -7.86
N THR A 319 16.88 -16.94 -8.71
CA THR A 319 17.59 -15.67 -8.88
C THR A 319 17.34 -15.11 -10.28
N GLY A 320 17.90 -13.93 -10.56
CA GLY A 320 17.83 -13.32 -11.87
C GLY A 320 16.53 -12.54 -12.11
N PRO A 321 16.24 -12.17 -13.37
CA PRO A 321 15.21 -11.19 -13.70
C PRO A 321 13.81 -11.52 -13.16
N PHE A 322 13.41 -12.78 -13.14
CA PHE A 322 12.08 -13.20 -12.64
C PHE A 322 11.90 -13.00 -11.12
N ALA A 323 12.99 -12.91 -10.36
CA ALA A 323 12.96 -12.59 -8.93
C ALA A 323 12.82 -11.08 -8.66
N SER A 324 12.84 -10.23 -9.70
CA SER A 324 12.69 -8.78 -9.58
C SER A 324 11.29 -8.39 -9.15
N ASN A 325 11.22 -7.40 -8.25
CA ASN A 325 9.99 -6.73 -7.86
C ASN A 325 9.74 -5.43 -8.66
N LEU A 326 10.48 -5.22 -9.75
CA LEU A 326 10.63 -3.98 -10.51
C LEU A 326 11.30 -2.85 -9.74
N ALA A 327 10.74 -2.42 -8.62
CA ALA A 327 11.30 -1.33 -7.81
C ALA A 327 12.47 -1.83 -6.94
N GLU A 328 13.64 -2.07 -7.55
CA GLU A 328 14.78 -2.72 -6.89
C GLU A 328 15.61 -1.78 -6.01
N ALA A 329 15.72 -0.51 -6.41
CA ALA A 329 16.45 0.53 -5.69
C ALA A 329 15.64 1.81 -5.58
N GLY A 330 16.06 2.68 -4.68
CA GLY A 330 15.40 3.95 -4.46
C GLY A 330 16.06 4.75 -3.35
N GLY A 331 15.23 5.46 -2.61
CA GLY A 331 15.68 6.26 -1.49
C GLY A 331 14.64 7.26 -1.03
N PHE A 332 14.97 7.95 0.04
CA PHE A 332 14.14 8.97 0.66
C PHE A 332 14.94 10.27 0.75
N ALA A 333 14.33 11.37 0.31
CA ALA A 333 14.97 12.67 0.35
C ALA A 333 13.99 13.76 0.79
N ARG A 334 14.58 14.91 1.12
CA ARG A 334 13.87 16.14 1.47
C ARG A 334 14.01 17.11 0.30
N VAL A 335 12.89 17.54 -0.25
CA VAL A 335 12.84 18.59 -1.27
C VAL A 335 12.15 19.85 -0.77
N GLY A 336 11.31 19.73 0.26
CA GLY A 336 10.83 20.87 1.03
C GLY A 336 11.94 21.46 1.91
N HIS A 337 12.16 22.77 1.81
CA HIS A 337 13.22 23.50 2.54
C HIS A 337 13.22 23.24 4.06
N ASP A 338 12.03 23.11 4.67
CA ASP A 338 11.85 22.89 6.11
C ASP A 338 11.20 21.53 6.42
N ALA A 339 11.36 20.55 5.53
CA ALA A 339 10.76 19.23 5.73
C ALA A 339 11.35 18.54 6.98
N PRO A 340 10.53 18.19 7.98
CA PRO A 340 11.02 17.66 9.25
C PRO A 340 11.37 16.15 9.20
N ALA A 341 11.17 15.53 8.04
CA ALA A 341 11.45 14.16 7.64
C ALA A 341 11.36 14.10 6.09
N PRO A 342 11.85 13.05 5.42
CA PRO A 342 11.73 12.91 3.97
C PRO A 342 10.31 13.15 3.45
N ASP A 343 10.18 13.90 2.36
CA ASP A 343 8.90 14.17 1.69
C ASP A 343 8.83 13.62 0.26
N VAL A 344 9.88 12.93 -0.17
CA VAL A 344 9.96 12.22 -1.45
C VAL A 344 10.55 10.83 -1.27
N GLN A 345 9.98 9.84 -1.98
CA GLN A 345 10.56 8.52 -2.19
C GLN A 345 10.88 8.31 -3.67
N PHE A 346 12.01 7.69 -3.98
CA PHE A 346 12.38 7.31 -5.35
C PHE A 346 12.16 5.83 -5.59
N HIS A 347 11.80 5.47 -6.82
CA HIS A 347 11.76 4.08 -7.27
C HIS A 347 12.48 3.98 -8.60
N LEU A 348 13.50 3.12 -8.68
CA LEU A 348 14.14 2.75 -9.92
C LEU A 348 13.70 1.35 -10.32
N ALA A 349 13.19 1.24 -11.55
CA ALA A 349 12.94 -0.02 -12.22
C ALA A 349 13.87 -0.18 -13.43
N PRO A 350 14.63 -1.27 -13.52
CA PRO A 350 15.50 -1.56 -14.67
C PRO A 350 14.68 -2.03 -15.88
N VAL A 351 13.73 -1.24 -16.36
CA VAL A 351 12.92 -1.57 -17.53
C VAL A 351 12.38 -0.31 -18.19
N HIS A 352 12.21 -0.38 -19.51
CA HIS A 352 11.56 0.64 -20.32
C HIS A 352 10.02 0.54 -20.20
N ILE A 353 9.43 1.06 -19.12
CA ILE A 353 7.96 1.05 -18.95
C ILE A 353 7.35 2.22 -19.73
N VAL A 354 6.48 1.88 -20.69
CA VAL A 354 5.70 2.82 -21.50
C VAL A 354 4.21 2.60 -21.28
N ASP A 355 3.39 3.65 -21.53
CA ASP A 355 1.92 3.60 -21.42
C ASP A 355 1.40 2.98 -20.12
N GLU A 356 1.99 3.35 -18.97
CA GLU A 356 1.61 2.79 -17.64
C GLU A 356 1.80 1.26 -17.53
N GLY A 357 2.65 0.67 -18.39
CA GLY A 357 2.90 -0.78 -18.45
C GLY A 357 1.94 -1.55 -19.37
N MET A 358 1.10 -0.84 -20.14
CA MET A 358 0.13 -1.43 -21.06
C MET A 358 0.73 -1.90 -22.39
N SER A 359 1.95 -1.46 -22.70
CA SER A 359 2.67 -1.80 -23.93
C SER A 359 3.97 -2.56 -23.57
N ASP A 360 4.35 -3.52 -24.40
CA ASP A 360 5.59 -4.29 -24.20
C ASP A 360 6.82 -3.38 -24.33
N PRO A 361 7.85 -3.56 -23.49
CA PRO A 361 9.08 -2.77 -23.59
C PRO A 361 9.83 -3.12 -24.88
N GLU A 362 10.10 -2.11 -25.71
CA GLU A 362 10.74 -2.30 -27.03
C GLU A 362 12.27 -2.23 -27.01
N ALA A 363 12.86 -1.86 -25.87
CA ALA A 363 14.29 -1.64 -25.72
C ALA A 363 14.74 -1.84 -24.26
N HIS A 364 16.04 -2.08 -24.07
CA HIS A 364 16.64 -1.94 -22.75
C HIS A 364 16.55 -0.48 -22.30
N GLY A 365 16.28 -0.28 -21.02
CA GLY A 365 15.99 1.05 -20.48
C GLY A 365 15.78 1.02 -18.99
N VAL A 366 15.61 2.22 -18.45
CA VAL A 366 15.40 2.46 -17.03
C VAL A 366 14.24 3.42 -16.83
N TRP A 367 13.42 3.10 -15.84
CA TRP A 367 12.31 3.91 -15.37
C TRP A 367 12.63 4.39 -13.97
N VAL A 368 12.53 5.69 -13.72
CA VAL A 368 12.80 6.29 -12.41
C VAL A 368 11.65 7.20 -12.02
N SER A 369 11.15 7.04 -10.81
CA SER A 369 9.97 7.75 -10.34
C SER A 369 10.19 8.40 -8.99
N PRO A 370 10.11 9.73 -8.89
CA PRO A 370 9.85 10.41 -7.63
C PRO A 370 8.37 10.31 -7.25
N CYS A 371 8.14 10.06 -5.98
CA CYS A 371 6.84 9.88 -5.36
C CYS A 371 6.71 10.85 -4.17
N LEU A 372 5.62 11.63 -4.13
CA LEU A 372 5.36 12.61 -3.06
C LEU A 372 4.77 11.91 -1.84
N LEU A 373 5.47 11.97 -0.71
CA LEU A 373 5.12 11.23 0.52
C LEU A 373 4.22 12.00 1.48
N THR A 374 4.16 13.33 1.34
CA THR A 374 3.36 14.19 2.24
C THR A 374 2.36 15.03 1.46
N PRO A 375 1.48 14.41 0.66
CA PRO A 375 0.49 15.15 -0.12
C PRO A 375 -0.44 15.91 0.83
N ARG A 376 -0.73 17.17 0.51
CA ARG A 376 -1.73 17.99 1.16
C ARG A 376 -3.12 17.82 0.55
N SER A 377 -3.17 17.43 -0.72
CA SER A 377 -4.40 17.05 -1.41
C SER A 377 -5.15 15.96 -0.66
N ARG A 378 -6.48 16.11 -0.61
CA ARG A 378 -7.40 15.13 -0.03
C ARG A 378 -8.55 14.89 -0.99
N GLY A 379 -8.80 13.62 -1.23
CA GLY A 379 -9.81 13.14 -2.14
C GLY A 379 -11.01 12.52 -1.43
N SER A 380 -11.82 11.79 -2.21
CA SER A 380 -13.00 11.08 -1.71
C SER A 380 -13.31 9.78 -2.47
N VAL A 381 -14.10 8.91 -1.85
CA VAL A 381 -14.70 7.70 -2.42
C VAL A 381 -16.20 7.79 -2.22
N ARG A 382 -16.96 7.73 -3.31
CA ARG A 382 -18.43 7.84 -3.30
C ARG A 382 -19.09 6.72 -4.08
N LEU A 383 -20.30 6.33 -3.70
CA LEU A 383 -21.08 5.37 -4.48
C LEU A 383 -21.42 5.91 -5.88
N ALA A 384 -21.23 5.07 -6.89
CA ALA A 384 -21.74 5.31 -8.25
C ALA A 384 -23.23 4.94 -8.38
N SER A 385 -23.68 3.92 -7.66
CA SER A 385 -25.07 3.45 -7.55
C SER A 385 -25.25 2.64 -6.24
N SER A 386 -26.45 2.13 -5.99
CA SER A 386 -26.76 1.17 -4.91
C SER A 386 -26.45 -0.29 -5.27
N ASP A 387 -25.94 -0.55 -6.48
CA ASP A 387 -25.50 -1.89 -6.89
C ASP A 387 -24.12 -2.19 -6.26
N PRO A 388 -24.00 -3.26 -5.44
CA PRO A 388 -22.73 -3.61 -4.79
C PRO A 388 -21.63 -4.01 -5.77
N THR A 389 -21.95 -4.37 -7.01
CA THR A 389 -20.98 -4.68 -8.06
C THR A 389 -20.45 -3.44 -8.80
N ALA A 390 -21.09 -2.29 -8.62
CA ALA A 390 -20.68 -1.06 -9.27
C ALA A 390 -19.37 -0.52 -8.67
N LYS A 391 -18.42 -0.14 -9.53
CA LYS A 391 -17.17 0.50 -9.10
C LYS A 391 -17.47 1.86 -8.45
N PRO A 392 -16.88 2.19 -7.29
CA PRO A 392 -17.09 3.48 -6.65
C PRO A 392 -16.42 4.60 -7.46
N ILE A 393 -16.88 5.83 -7.26
CA ILE A 393 -16.26 7.03 -7.80
C ILE A 393 -15.12 7.42 -6.87
N VAL A 394 -13.88 7.26 -7.33
CA VAL A 394 -12.67 7.62 -6.59
C VAL A 394 -12.11 8.94 -7.12
N ARG A 395 -11.97 9.96 -6.28
CA ARG A 395 -11.33 11.24 -6.62
C ARG A 395 -10.08 11.36 -5.78
N ASN A 396 -8.88 11.41 -6.37
CA ASN A 396 -7.66 11.60 -5.57
C ASN A 396 -7.36 13.07 -5.33
N GLU A 397 -7.78 13.95 -6.26
CA GLU A 397 -7.52 15.39 -6.21
C GLU A 397 -6.01 15.69 -6.24
N PHE A 398 -5.25 14.98 -7.08
CA PHE A 398 -3.79 15.12 -7.11
C PHE A 398 -3.38 16.57 -7.42
N TYR A 399 -2.47 17.09 -6.58
CA TYR A 399 -1.86 18.42 -6.70
C TYR A 399 -2.79 19.63 -6.62
N THR A 400 -4.03 19.46 -6.15
CA THR A 400 -5.02 20.53 -6.04
C THR A 400 -4.85 21.40 -4.79
N ALA A 401 -4.05 20.98 -3.82
CA ALA A 401 -3.87 21.69 -2.56
C ALA A 401 -2.40 22.02 -2.23
N GLY A 402 -2.22 23.11 -1.48
CA GLY A 402 -0.93 23.51 -0.92
C GLY A 402 0.16 23.73 -1.98
N ASP A 403 1.30 23.08 -1.75
CA ASP A 403 2.53 23.15 -2.54
C ASP A 403 2.90 21.79 -3.16
N ASP A 404 1.93 20.87 -3.27
CA ASP A 404 2.15 19.49 -3.74
C ASP A 404 2.80 19.45 -5.13
N MET A 405 2.31 20.26 -6.07
CA MET A 405 2.90 20.35 -7.42
C MET A 405 4.34 20.88 -7.38
N GLN A 406 4.61 21.90 -6.56
CA GLN A 406 5.93 22.51 -6.46
C GLN A 406 6.94 21.52 -5.87
N ARG A 407 6.55 20.74 -4.86
CA ARG A 407 7.38 19.67 -4.31
C ARG A 407 7.61 18.55 -5.31
N MET A 408 6.58 18.16 -6.07
CA MET A 408 6.75 17.17 -7.14
C MET A 408 7.73 17.65 -8.22
N ILE A 409 7.67 18.93 -8.61
CA ILE A 409 8.63 19.52 -9.54
C ILE A 409 10.05 19.52 -8.96
N ALA A 410 10.22 19.82 -7.66
CA ALA A 410 11.52 19.74 -7.00
C ALA A 410 12.05 18.30 -6.94
N ALA A 411 11.18 17.33 -6.65
CA ALA A 411 11.50 15.90 -6.68
C ALA A 411 11.92 15.44 -8.09
N LEU A 412 11.24 15.93 -9.13
CA LEU A 412 11.58 15.66 -10.52
C LEU A 412 12.96 16.20 -10.89
N ARG A 413 13.29 17.42 -10.45
CA ARG A 413 14.63 18.02 -10.65
C ARG A 413 15.73 17.21 -9.97
N LEU A 414 15.53 16.80 -8.71
CA LEU A 414 16.48 15.95 -8.00
C LEU A 414 16.66 14.60 -8.71
N THR A 415 15.58 14.02 -9.22
CA THR A 415 15.66 12.76 -9.98
C THR A 415 16.45 12.93 -11.28
N LEU A 416 16.25 14.02 -12.01
CA LEU A 416 17.04 14.35 -13.21
C LEU A 416 18.53 14.52 -12.88
N ASP A 417 18.85 15.18 -11.76
CA ASP A 417 20.22 15.35 -11.30
C ASP A 417 20.88 13.99 -11.00
N ILE A 418 20.22 13.13 -10.21
CA ILE A 418 20.68 11.76 -9.93
C ILE A 418 20.95 11.00 -11.22
N CYS A 419 20.00 10.99 -12.17
CA CYS A 419 20.18 10.27 -13.43
C CYS A 419 21.27 10.87 -14.33
N SER A 420 21.71 12.11 -14.11
CA SER A 420 22.78 12.74 -14.88
C SER A 420 24.20 12.40 -14.38
N GLN A 421 24.30 11.81 -13.18
CA GLN A 421 25.56 11.46 -12.53
C GLN A 421 26.27 10.30 -13.25
N ASP A 422 27.60 10.23 -13.07
CA ASP A 422 28.48 9.32 -13.82
C ASP A 422 28.06 7.85 -13.75
N ALA A 423 27.58 7.38 -12.60
CA ALA A 423 27.16 5.99 -12.44
C ALA A 423 25.93 5.62 -13.28
N MET A 424 25.02 6.57 -13.53
CA MET A 424 23.80 6.32 -14.32
C MET A 424 23.95 6.58 -15.81
N ARG A 425 24.99 7.33 -16.24
CA ARG A 425 25.21 7.69 -17.66
C ARG A 425 25.10 6.52 -18.65
N PRO A 426 25.62 5.31 -18.38
CA PRO A 426 25.45 4.17 -19.30
C PRO A 426 23.98 3.74 -19.47
N TYR A 427 23.15 3.90 -18.44
CA TYR A 427 21.78 3.38 -18.38
C TYR A 427 20.73 4.43 -18.71
N SER A 428 21.02 5.72 -18.52
CA SER A 428 20.19 6.85 -18.90
C SER A 428 20.69 7.52 -20.19
N ALA A 429 21.07 6.71 -21.18
CA ALA A 429 21.80 7.18 -22.36
C ALA A 429 20.93 7.99 -23.33
N GLU A 430 19.72 7.51 -23.64
CA GLU A 430 18.83 8.11 -24.60
C GLU A 430 17.51 8.52 -23.92
N PRO A 431 17.18 9.82 -23.84
CA PRO A 431 15.93 10.26 -23.26
C PRO A 431 14.72 9.76 -24.06
N PHE A 432 13.77 9.10 -23.38
CA PHE A 432 12.55 8.59 -24.00
C PHE A 432 11.31 9.38 -23.55
N ASN A 433 11.05 9.40 -22.23
CA ASN A 433 9.96 10.19 -21.64
C ASN A 433 10.50 11.03 -20.50
N VAL A 434 11.07 12.18 -20.86
CA VAL A 434 11.61 13.18 -19.94
C VAL A 434 11.00 14.56 -20.24
N PRO A 435 11.08 15.52 -19.31
CA PRO A 435 10.66 16.89 -19.56
C PRO A 435 11.40 17.54 -20.74
N ASP A 436 10.67 18.34 -21.52
CA ASP A 436 11.23 19.15 -22.61
C ASP A 436 11.86 20.44 -22.05
N GLY A 437 12.98 20.28 -21.36
CA GLY A 437 13.70 21.35 -20.67
C GLY A 437 13.41 21.46 -19.16
N ASP A 438 14.06 22.43 -18.52
CA ASP A 438 14.12 22.60 -17.05
C ASP A 438 13.21 23.72 -16.51
N SER A 439 12.51 24.42 -17.41
CA SER A 439 11.56 25.47 -17.05
C SER A 439 10.42 24.88 -16.20
N GLU A 440 9.90 25.68 -15.26
CA GLU A 440 8.79 25.23 -14.40
C GLU A 440 7.57 24.81 -15.23
N GLN A 441 7.31 25.49 -16.36
CA GLN A 441 6.23 25.14 -17.27
C GLN A 441 6.44 23.76 -17.91
N ALA A 442 7.65 23.45 -18.39
CA ALA A 442 7.97 22.16 -18.99
C ALA A 442 7.86 21.02 -17.96
N LEU A 443 8.39 21.24 -16.75
CA LEU A 443 8.33 20.27 -15.66
C LEU A 443 6.88 20.03 -15.20
N ARG A 444 6.09 21.08 -14.99
CA ARG A 444 4.66 20.97 -14.66
C ARG A 444 3.88 20.22 -15.74
N ALA A 445 4.13 20.53 -17.01
CA ALA A 445 3.47 19.85 -18.12
C ALA A 445 3.83 18.36 -18.14
N HIS A 446 5.09 18.01 -17.89
CA HIS A 446 5.52 16.63 -17.75
C HIS A 446 4.79 15.93 -16.61
N VAL A 447 4.80 16.49 -15.40
CA VAL A 447 4.10 15.95 -14.23
C VAL A 447 2.63 15.70 -14.54
N ALA A 448 1.92 16.67 -15.12
CA ALA A 448 0.50 16.54 -15.45
C ALA A 448 0.22 15.38 -16.43
N ARG A 449 1.07 15.20 -17.45
CA ARG A 449 0.92 14.13 -18.45
C ARG A 449 1.25 12.74 -17.90
N THR A 450 2.21 12.63 -16.98
CA THR A 450 2.81 11.35 -16.61
C THR A 450 2.52 10.92 -15.17
N THR A 451 1.70 11.69 -14.44
CA THR A 451 1.31 11.33 -13.08
C THR A 451 0.55 10.01 -13.04
N PHE A 452 0.85 9.21 -12.03
CA PHE A 452 0.12 8.00 -11.66
C PHE A 452 0.07 7.88 -10.13
N ALA A 453 -0.76 6.98 -9.61
CA ALA A 453 -0.78 6.65 -8.19
C ALA A 453 0.24 5.55 -7.91
N ILE A 454 0.98 5.61 -6.78
CA ILE A 454 1.86 4.51 -6.38
C ILE A 454 1.10 3.40 -5.60
N TYR A 455 -0.23 3.52 -5.50
CA TYR A 455 -1.14 2.49 -4.99
C TYR A 455 -1.20 2.34 -3.46
N HIS A 456 -1.05 3.45 -2.73
CA HIS A 456 -1.07 3.55 -1.27
C HIS A 456 -2.25 4.39 -0.71
N PRO A 457 -3.52 4.07 -1.04
CA PRO A 457 -4.64 4.87 -0.59
C PRO A 457 -4.97 4.58 0.88
N VAL A 458 -5.31 5.62 1.62
CA VAL A 458 -5.70 5.54 3.04
C VAL A 458 -6.77 6.59 3.39
N GLY A 459 -7.25 6.58 4.64
CA GLY A 459 -7.94 7.74 5.25
C GLY A 459 -9.45 7.82 5.09
N THR A 460 -10.04 6.99 4.22
CA THR A 460 -11.47 7.01 3.91
C THR A 460 -12.39 6.53 5.03
N CYS A 461 -11.83 5.93 6.07
CA CYS A 461 -12.51 5.59 7.31
C CYS A 461 -11.61 5.96 8.49
N ARG A 462 -11.00 7.16 8.46
CA ARG A 462 -9.96 7.51 9.44
C ARG A 462 -10.43 7.34 10.89
N MET A 463 -9.53 6.83 11.72
CA MET A 463 -9.67 6.86 13.17
C MET A 463 -9.34 8.24 13.73
N GLY A 464 -9.89 8.57 14.91
CA GLY A 464 -9.59 9.80 15.61
C GLY A 464 -10.52 10.03 16.80
N GLU A 465 -10.15 10.98 17.66
CA GLU A 465 -10.99 11.40 18.79
C GLU A 465 -11.92 12.57 18.44
N ASP A 466 -11.58 13.31 17.38
CA ASP A 466 -12.38 14.43 16.91
C ASP A 466 -13.76 14.01 16.37
N ALA A 467 -14.64 14.99 16.18
CA ALA A 467 -16.02 14.75 15.78
C ALA A 467 -16.17 14.18 14.36
N ASP A 468 -15.21 14.46 13.48
CA ASP A 468 -15.23 14.09 12.06
C ASP A 468 -14.50 12.76 11.81
N ALA A 469 -14.11 12.03 12.86
CA ALA A 469 -13.55 10.69 12.74
C ALA A 469 -14.65 9.66 12.46
N VAL A 470 -14.36 8.70 11.57
CA VAL A 470 -15.28 7.58 11.27
C VAL A 470 -15.17 6.52 12.37
N LEU A 471 -13.96 6.32 12.88
CA LEU A 471 -13.65 5.30 13.87
C LEU A 471 -13.11 5.91 15.17
N ASP A 472 -13.38 5.26 16.30
CA ASP A 472 -12.69 5.55 17.55
C ASP A 472 -11.24 5.00 17.54
N PRO A 473 -10.39 5.32 18.54
CA PRO A 473 -9.03 4.75 18.64
C PRO A 473 -8.98 3.24 18.81
N GLN A 474 -10.11 2.56 19.03
CA GLN A 474 -10.22 1.11 19.05
C GLN A 474 -10.70 0.55 17.70
N LEU A 475 -10.77 1.39 16.66
CA LEU A 475 -11.20 1.05 15.29
C LEU A 475 -12.69 0.65 15.19
N ARG A 476 -13.51 1.02 16.17
CA ARG A 476 -14.96 0.80 16.13
C ARG A 476 -15.64 1.92 15.37
N VAL A 477 -16.64 1.57 14.56
CA VAL A 477 -17.43 2.57 13.83
C VAL A 477 -18.22 3.39 14.83
N ARG A 478 -17.98 4.70 14.87
CA ARG A 478 -18.60 5.59 15.85
C ARG A 478 -20.10 5.65 15.64
N GLY A 479 -20.87 5.48 16.71
CA GLY A 479 -22.34 5.47 16.66
C GLY A 479 -22.97 4.11 16.42
N LEU A 480 -22.18 3.04 16.24
CA LEU A 480 -22.66 1.67 16.05
C LEU A 480 -22.00 0.70 17.02
N GLU A 481 -22.66 -0.44 17.22
CA GLU A 481 -22.15 -1.53 18.04
C GLU A 481 -21.71 -2.71 17.17
N SER A 482 -20.69 -3.44 17.62
CA SER A 482 -20.24 -4.69 17.00
C SER A 482 -19.79 -4.57 15.53
N LEU A 483 -19.34 -3.38 15.12
CA LEU A 483 -18.78 -3.13 13.80
C LEU A 483 -17.42 -2.43 13.90
N ARG A 484 -16.41 -2.98 13.21
CA ARG A 484 -15.07 -2.37 13.07
C ARG A 484 -14.64 -2.28 11.63
N VAL A 485 -13.70 -1.37 11.38
CA VAL A 485 -12.93 -1.35 10.13
C VAL A 485 -11.47 -1.51 10.50
N VAL A 486 -10.77 -2.45 9.87
CA VAL A 486 -9.35 -2.73 10.11
C VAL A 486 -8.69 -2.96 8.75
N ASP A 487 -8.16 -1.90 8.17
CA ASP A 487 -7.36 -1.91 6.94
C ASP A 487 -6.69 -0.54 6.73
N ALA A 488 -6.15 -0.28 5.53
CA ALA A 488 -5.50 0.98 5.19
C ALA A 488 -6.40 2.22 5.33
N SER A 489 -7.73 2.10 5.21
CA SER A 489 -8.69 3.21 5.32
C SER A 489 -8.66 3.91 6.68
N VAL A 490 -8.18 3.24 7.72
CA VAL A 490 -8.22 3.75 9.10
C VAL A 490 -7.12 4.77 9.38
N MET A 491 -6.04 4.78 8.59
CA MET A 491 -4.90 5.67 8.82
C MET A 491 -5.33 7.13 8.57
N PRO A 492 -5.16 8.05 9.52
CA PRO A 492 -5.56 9.46 9.33
C PRO A 492 -4.87 10.15 8.17
N VAL A 493 -3.59 9.83 7.94
CA VAL A 493 -2.76 10.33 6.85
C VAL A 493 -1.86 9.20 6.38
N VAL A 494 -1.54 9.19 5.09
CA VAL A 494 -0.61 8.21 4.49
C VAL A 494 0.78 8.37 5.13
N PRO A 495 1.40 7.27 5.61
CA PRO A 495 2.76 7.33 6.13
C PRO A 495 3.77 7.48 4.98
N ARG A 496 4.94 8.05 5.27
CA ARG A 496 6.08 8.25 4.35
C ARG A 496 6.71 6.92 3.94
N GLY A 497 6.04 6.22 3.03
CA GLY A 497 6.48 4.96 2.43
C GLY A 497 5.32 4.09 1.97
N ASN A 498 5.60 2.81 1.75
CA ASN A 498 4.59 1.84 1.30
C ASN A 498 3.63 1.44 2.44
N THR A 499 2.36 1.18 2.11
CA THR A 499 1.30 1.01 3.11
C THR A 499 0.99 -0.44 3.50
N ASN A 500 1.64 -1.44 2.88
CA ASN A 500 1.38 -2.84 3.20
C ASN A 500 1.84 -3.22 4.61
N ALA A 501 3.10 -2.93 4.97
CA ALA A 501 3.59 -3.22 6.32
C ALA A 501 2.83 -2.43 7.41
N PRO A 502 2.53 -1.12 7.24
CA PRO A 502 1.67 -0.38 8.15
C PRO A 502 0.29 -1.03 8.34
N THR A 503 -0.34 -1.50 7.25
CA THR A 503 -1.63 -2.19 7.32
C THR A 503 -1.56 -3.50 8.12
N ILE A 504 -0.48 -4.27 7.95
CA ILE A 504 -0.23 -5.51 8.71
C ILE A 504 -0.02 -5.20 10.20
N ALA A 505 0.78 -4.19 10.53
CA ALA A 505 1.02 -3.78 11.92
C ALA A 505 -0.27 -3.29 12.61
N ILE A 506 -1.11 -2.53 11.90
CA ILE A 506 -2.43 -2.13 12.39
C ILE A 506 -3.30 -3.35 12.68
N ALA A 507 -3.32 -4.34 11.79
CA ALA A 507 -4.11 -5.55 11.97
C ALA A 507 -3.61 -6.43 13.13
N GLU A 508 -2.29 -6.54 13.31
CA GLU A 508 -1.66 -7.21 14.45
C GLU A 508 -2.06 -6.55 15.78
N ARG A 509 -2.03 -5.21 15.84
CA ARG A 509 -2.49 -4.47 17.03
C ARG A 509 -3.99 -4.62 17.24
N ALA A 510 -4.78 -4.53 16.17
CA ALA A 510 -6.23 -4.68 16.23
C ALA A 510 -6.66 -6.06 16.76
N ALA A 511 -5.91 -7.12 16.42
CA ALA A 511 -6.16 -8.45 16.97
C ALA A 511 -6.08 -8.46 18.52
N ASP A 512 -5.10 -7.78 19.12
CA ASP A 512 -5.01 -7.65 20.58
C ASP A 512 -6.20 -6.84 21.13
N LEU A 513 -6.56 -5.72 20.49
CA LEU A 513 -7.70 -4.90 20.89
C LEU A 513 -9.03 -5.68 20.86
N ILE A 514 -9.20 -6.57 19.89
CA ILE A 514 -10.40 -7.39 19.73
C ILE A 514 -10.42 -8.54 20.75
N ARG A 515 -9.29 -9.23 20.97
CA ARG A 515 -9.21 -10.38 21.87
C ARG A 515 -9.18 -9.99 23.35
N HIS A 516 -8.57 -8.86 23.68
CA HIS A 516 -8.22 -8.51 25.05
C HIS A 516 -8.74 -7.15 25.51
N GLY A 517 -9.31 -6.34 24.61
CA GLY A 517 -9.76 -4.98 24.90
C GLY A 517 -8.62 -3.98 25.13
N ARG A 518 -7.36 -4.40 24.93
CA ARG A 518 -6.14 -3.59 25.11
C ARG A 518 -5.00 -4.14 24.27
N SER A 519 -3.99 -3.32 24.00
CA SER A 519 -2.70 -3.79 23.47
C SER A 519 -1.97 -4.64 24.51
N LEU A 520 -1.28 -5.70 24.05
CA LEU A 520 -0.43 -6.54 24.89
C LEU A 520 1.06 -6.23 24.75
N ALA A 521 1.47 -5.52 23.69
CA ALA A 521 2.86 -5.18 23.48
C ALA A 521 3.25 -3.98 24.35
N GLU A 522 4.39 -4.08 25.02
CA GLU A 522 4.98 -2.94 25.72
C GLU A 522 5.45 -1.89 24.69
N PRO A 523 5.20 -0.59 24.93
CA PRO A 523 5.64 0.47 24.03
C PRO A 523 7.15 0.42 23.80
N PHE A 524 7.56 0.67 22.56
CA PHE A 524 8.96 0.71 22.19
C PHE A 524 9.65 1.94 22.78
N GLU A 525 10.68 1.72 23.59
CA GLU A 525 11.50 2.80 24.15
C GLU A 525 12.50 3.30 23.10
N ALA A 526 12.33 4.54 22.64
CA ALA A 526 13.37 5.22 21.88
C ALA A 526 14.57 5.49 22.80
N ALA A 527 15.79 5.14 22.36
CA ALA A 527 17.00 5.36 23.15
C ALA A 527 17.10 6.83 23.61
N ALA A 528 17.29 7.04 24.92
CA ALA A 528 17.54 8.37 25.48
C ALA A 528 18.85 8.93 24.88
N GLY A 529 18.73 9.88 23.95
CA GLY A 529 19.88 10.57 23.36
C GLY A 529 19.88 10.76 21.84
N ALA A 530 18.83 10.36 21.12
CA ALA A 530 18.67 10.74 19.72
C ALA A 530 18.40 12.26 19.62
N SER A 531 19.48 13.02 19.41
CA SER A 531 19.42 14.43 19.03
C SER A 531 18.52 14.58 17.79
N PRO A 532 17.74 15.66 17.63
CA PRO A 532 17.02 15.90 16.38
C PRO A 532 18.03 15.85 15.22
N ASP A 533 17.62 15.24 14.10
CA ASP A 533 18.40 15.05 12.87
C ASP A 533 19.38 16.21 12.63
N PRO A 534 20.65 15.91 12.25
CA PRO A 534 21.59 16.97 11.94
C PRO A 534 21.02 17.87 10.85
N GLN A 535 20.84 19.16 11.15
CA GLN A 535 20.53 20.16 10.15
C GLN A 535 21.61 20.12 9.07
N PRO A 536 21.27 20.08 7.77
CA PRO A 536 22.27 20.25 6.73
C PRO A 536 22.90 21.63 6.89
N THR A 537 24.22 21.65 7.08
CA THR A 537 25.01 22.87 7.05
C THR A 537 24.88 23.51 5.67
N ALA A 538 24.31 24.71 5.62
CA ALA A 538 24.29 25.54 4.42
C ALA A 538 25.72 25.75 3.91
N ALA A 539 25.96 25.45 2.64
CA ALA A 539 27.13 25.86 1.87
C ALA A 539 26.65 26.70 0.68
#